data_AF-A0A178ZSV0-F1
#
_entry.id   AF-A0A178ZSV0-F1
#
_cell.length_a   1.000
_cell.length_b   1.000
_cell.length_c   1.000
_cell.angle_alpha   90.00
_cell.angle_beta   90.00
_cell.angle_gamma   90.00
#
_symmetry.space_group_name_H-M   'P 1'
#
loop_
_entity.id
_entity.type
_entity.pdbx_description
1 polymer ?
#
loop_
_entity_poly.entity_id
_entity_poly.type
_entity_poly.pdbx_seq_one_letter_code
_entity_poly.pdbx_strand_id
1 'polypeptide(L)'
;MTSKTFSSTNLPVKATIYHGVEDKIQQDSVDLLKSLKPTEVLLKITQASVCGTDIHYIPSGIALGHEGVGVVEAVRDAVSTLKVGDRVGTSDLRNSCGHCKYCLTGREIWCYNRDTFGEQNFTTG
;
A
#
# COMPACT_ATOMS: atom_id res chain seq x y z
N MET A 1 -8.92 16.47 -21.66
CA MET A 1 -8.13 15.30 -21.21
C MET A 1 -9.05 14.46 -20.34
N THR A 2 -9.60 13.38 -20.90
CA THR A 2 -10.57 12.51 -20.22
C THR A 2 -9.86 11.70 -19.14
N SER A 3 -10.07 12.07 -17.88
CA SER A 3 -9.83 11.20 -16.73
C SER A 3 -10.56 9.89 -16.99
N LYS A 4 -9.83 8.79 -17.19
CA LYS A 4 -10.44 7.46 -17.21
C LYS A 4 -10.78 7.14 -15.75
N THR A 5 -11.95 7.56 -15.29
CA THR A 5 -12.61 6.97 -14.13
C THR A 5 -12.80 5.49 -14.45
N PHE A 6 -12.03 4.64 -13.77
CA PHE A 6 -12.16 3.19 -13.95
C PHE A 6 -13.51 2.77 -13.36
N SER A 7 -14.40 2.29 -14.23
CA SER A 7 -15.53 1.45 -13.80
C SER A 7 -14.94 0.26 -13.03
N SER A 8 -15.60 -0.11 -11.94
CA SER A 8 -15.18 -1.09 -10.91
C SER A 8 -14.96 -2.54 -11.39
N THR A 9 -14.79 -2.78 -12.70
CA THR A 9 -14.92 -4.10 -13.32
C THR A 9 -13.63 -4.67 -13.91
N ASN A 10 -12.51 -3.91 -13.96
CA ASN A 10 -11.23 -4.38 -14.55
C ASN A 10 -9.99 -4.07 -13.70
N LEU A 11 -10.08 -4.10 -12.36
CA LEU A 11 -8.85 -4.11 -11.55
C LEU A 11 -8.13 -5.45 -11.79
N PRO A 12 -6.79 -5.49 -11.88
CA PRO A 12 -6.05 -6.74 -11.88
C PRO A 12 -6.51 -7.56 -10.67
N VAL A 13 -6.99 -8.76 -10.93
CA VAL A 13 -7.64 -9.59 -9.91
C VAL A 13 -6.61 -10.15 -8.95
N LYS A 14 -5.32 -10.15 -9.31
CA LYS A 14 -4.23 -10.73 -8.53
C LYS A 14 -3.02 -9.82 -8.41
N ALA A 15 -2.37 -9.86 -7.25
CA ALA A 15 -1.04 -9.31 -6.99
C ALA A 15 -0.09 -10.41 -6.53
N THR A 16 1.18 -10.26 -6.89
CA THR A 16 2.26 -11.06 -6.31
C THR A 16 2.66 -10.46 -4.97
N ILE A 17 2.79 -11.29 -3.95
CA ILE A 17 3.34 -10.91 -2.66
C ILE A 17 4.54 -11.79 -2.33
N TYR A 18 5.41 -11.28 -1.47
CA TYR A 18 6.44 -12.04 -0.79
C TYR A 18 6.09 -12.07 0.70
N HIS A 19 6.10 -13.23 1.33
CA HIS A 19 5.78 -13.37 2.75
C HIS A 19 6.60 -14.51 3.36
N GLY A 20 6.67 -14.58 4.69
CA GLY A 20 7.43 -15.62 5.37
C GLY A 20 6.61 -16.88 5.67
N VAL A 21 7.18 -18.04 5.36
CA VAL A 21 6.66 -19.37 5.71
C VAL A 21 7.82 -20.19 6.26
N GLU A 22 7.71 -20.65 7.52
CA GLU A 22 8.77 -21.42 8.19
C GLU A 22 10.17 -20.75 8.10
N ASP A 23 10.23 -19.45 8.43
CA ASP A 23 11.44 -18.61 8.38
C ASP A 23 12.09 -18.46 6.98
N LYS A 24 11.36 -18.79 5.91
CA LYS A 24 11.80 -18.60 4.52
C LYS A 24 10.84 -17.67 3.79
N ILE A 25 11.37 -16.90 2.85
CA ILE A 25 10.54 -16.06 1.98
C ILE A 25 9.90 -16.94 0.90
N GLN A 26 8.59 -16.86 0.78
CA GLN A 26 7.79 -17.47 -0.27
C GLN A 26 7.13 -16.39 -1.12
N GLN A 27 7.10 -16.63 -2.43
CA GLN A 27 6.33 -15.84 -3.38
C GLN A 27 4.96 -16.49 -3.59
N ASP A 28 3.89 -15.74 -3.38
CA ASP A 28 2.53 -16.19 -3.64
C ASP A 28 1.75 -15.16 -4.46
N SER A 29 0.56 -15.56 -4.92
CA SER A 29 -0.40 -14.68 -5.58
C SER A 29 -1.65 -14.53 -4.73
N VAL A 30 -2.00 -13.29 -4.39
CA VAL A 30 -3.23 -12.96 -3.66
C VAL A 30 -4.21 -12.28 -4.59
N ASP A 31 -5.50 -12.44 -4.33
CA ASP A 31 -6.50 -11.64 -5.02
C ASP A 31 -6.44 -10.19 -4.48
N LEU A 32 -6.26 -9.22 -5.37
CA LEU A 32 -6.38 -7.81 -5.00
C LEU A 32 -7.83 -7.56 -4.57
N LEU A 33 -8.01 -6.90 -3.42
CA LEU A 33 -9.32 -6.61 -2.84
C LEU A 33 -10.30 -6.19 -3.94
N LYS A 34 -11.40 -6.94 -4.08
CA LYS A 34 -12.40 -6.78 -5.15
C LYS A 34 -12.95 -5.35 -5.28
N SER A 35 -12.77 -4.51 -4.26
CA SER A 35 -13.05 -3.09 -4.31
C SER A 35 -12.09 -2.28 -3.44
N LEU A 36 -11.34 -1.36 -4.05
CA LEU A 36 -10.66 -0.28 -3.36
C LEU A 36 -11.69 0.64 -2.66
N LYS A 37 -11.39 1.11 -1.45
CA LYS A 37 -12.19 2.14 -0.77
C LYS A 37 -12.20 3.43 -1.59
N PRO A 38 -13.21 4.31 -1.42
CA PRO A 38 -13.30 5.56 -2.19
C PRO A 38 -12.06 6.45 -2.16
N THR A 39 -11.25 6.35 -1.09
CA THR A 39 -10.03 7.14 -0.86
C THR A 39 -8.74 6.41 -1.21
N GLU A 40 -8.81 5.21 -1.77
CA GLU A 40 -7.64 4.38 -2.10
C GLU A 40 -7.27 4.48 -3.58
N VAL A 41 -5.99 4.22 -3.87
CA VAL A 41 -5.44 4.09 -5.22
C VAL A 41 -4.83 2.71 -5.39
N LEU A 42 -4.83 2.18 -6.62
CA LEU A 42 -4.02 1.02 -6.97
C LEU A 42 -2.68 1.50 -7.48
N LEU A 43 -1.61 1.02 -6.86
CA LEU A 43 -0.24 1.29 -7.28
C LEU A 43 0.35 0.04 -7.91
N LYS A 44 0.88 0.18 -9.13
CA LYS A 44 1.75 -0.83 -9.71
C LYS A 44 3.18 -0.57 -9.26
N ILE A 45 3.68 -1.38 -8.34
CA ILE A 45 5.07 -1.30 -7.88
C ILE A 45 6.00 -1.66 -9.05
N THR A 46 6.98 -0.79 -9.31
CA THR A 46 7.96 -0.98 -10.39
C THR A 46 9.34 -1.29 -9.84
N GLN A 47 9.69 -0.72 -8.68
CA GLN A 47 10.93 -0.98 -7.96
C GLN A 47 10.65 -1.01 -6.45
N ALA A 48 11.40 -1.81 -5.70
CA ALA A 48 11.38 -1.84 -4.24
C ALA A 48 12.80 -2.10 -3.71
N SER A 49 13.12 -1.54 -2.54
CA SER A 49 14.30 -1.91 -1.76
C SER A 49 13.94 -2.96 -0.70
N VAL A 50 14.99 -3.51 -0.07
CA VAL A 50 14.85 -4.40 1.09
C VAL A 50 15.36 -3.65 2.30
N CYS A 51 14.52 -3.58 3.33
CA CYS A 51 14.86 -3.01 4.62
C CYS A 51 15.09 -4.12 5.65
N GLY A 52 15.92 -3.84 6.67
CA GLY A 52 16.10 -4.77 7.80
C GLY A 52 14.78 -5.09 8.50
N THR A 53 13.82 -4.16 8.50
CA THR A 53 12.46 -4.37 9.04
C THR A 53 11.70 -5.48 8.33
N ASP A 54 11.92 -5.71 7.03
CA ASP A 54 11.28 -6.82 6.32
C ASP A 54 11.71 -8.18 6.90
N ILE A 55 12.98 -8.31 7.30
CA ILE A 55 13.52 -9.53 7.91
C ILE A 55 12.84 -9.81 9.26
N HIS A 56 12.59 -8.75 10.04
CA HIS A 56 11.91 -8.87 11.34
C HIS A 56 10.48 -9.40 11.23
N TYR A 57 9.81 -9.21 10.08
CA TYR A 57 8.43 -9.67 9.85
C TYR A 57 8.30 -11.00 9.10
N ILE A 58 9.41 -11.63 8.70
CA ILE A 58 9.38 -12.98 8.11
C ILE A 58 8.59 -13.97 9.00
N PRO A 59 8.82 -14.06 10.33
CA PRO A 59 8.08 -15.01 11.16
C PRO A 59 6.58 -14.71 11.29
N SER A 60 6.13 -13.51 10.92
CA SER A 60 4.73 -13.09 11.02
C SER A 60 3.87 -13.53 9.84
N GLY A 61 4.46 -13.95 8.72
CA GLY A 61 3.73 -14.40 7.53
C GLY A 61 2.90 -13.30 6.83
N ILE A 62 3.18 -12.03 7.10
CA ILE A 62 2.53 -10.90 6.43
C ILE A 62 3.19 -10.65 5.06
N ALA A 63 2.47 -9.97 4.16
CA ALA A 63 3.09 -9.46 2.94
C ALA A 63 4.23 -8.49 3.30
N LEU A 64 5.43 -8.77 2.81
CA LEU A 64 6.66 -8.02 3.02
C LEU A 64 6.77 -6.87 2.01
N GLY A 65 7.57 -5.87 2.38
CA GLY A 65 7.74 -4.65 1.60
C GLY A 65 7.03 -3.46 2.24
N HIS A 66 7.76 -2.35 2.30
CA HIS A 66 7.25 -1.04 2.70
C HIS A 66 8.04 0.12 2.06
N GLU A 67 9.02 -0.19 1.21
CA GLU A 67 9.90 0.76 0.53
C GLU A 67 9.81 0.59 -1.00
N GLY A 68 8.65 0.97 -1.56
CA GLY A 68 8.34 0.81 -2.97
C GLY A 68 8.27 2.13 -3.71
N VAL A 69 8.54 2.10 -5.01
CA VAL A 69 8.09 3.14 -5.96
C VAL A 69 7.31 2.50 -7.09
N GLY A 70 6.28 3.20 -7.54
CA GLY A 70 5.38 2.68 -8.55
C GLY A 70 4.66 3.75 -9.34
N VAL A 71 3.72 3.28 -10.16
CA VAL A 71 2.85 4.12 -11.00
C VAL A 71 1.40 3.88 -10.61
N VAL A 72 0.64 4.96 -10.41
CA VAL A 72 -0.79 4.88 -10.11
C VAL A 72 -1.51 4.27 -11.30
N GLU A 73 -2.10 3.09 -11.11
CA GLU A 73 -2.80 2.33 -12.14
C GLU A 73 -4.32 2.61 -12.12
N ALA A 74 -4.89 2.81 -10.93
CA ALA A 74 -6.28 3.19 -10.75
C ALA A 74 -6.47 4.13 -9.56
N VAL A 75 -7.49 4.99 -9.65
CA VAL A 75 -7.87 5.97 -8.63
C VAL A 75 -9.36 5.86 -8.36
N ARG A 76 -9.77 6.00 -7.11
CA ARG A 76 -11.18 5.99 -6.69
C ARG A 76 -11.73 7.41 -6.53
N ASP A 77 -13.06 7.53 -6.59
CA ASP A 77 -13.72 8.82 -6.83
C ASP A 77 -13.48 9.90 -5.76
N ALA A 78 -13.12 9.51 -4.52
CA ALA A 78 -12.83 10.47 -3.45
C ALA A 78 -11.36 10.90 -3.38
N VAL A 79 -10.49 10.39 -4.28
CA VAL A 79 -9.09 10.79 -4.37
C VAL A 79 -8.97 11.99 -5.32
N SER A 80 -8.54 13.13 -4.79
CA SER A 80 -8.36 14.37 -5.56
C SER A 80 -6.89 14.78 -5.73
N THR A 81 -5.95 14.10 -5.07
CA THR A 81 -4.53 14.47 -5.00
C THR A 81 -3.63 13.72 -5.98
N LEU A 82 -4.11 12.61 -6.55
CA LEU A 82 -3.37 11.73 -7.45
C LEU A 82 -4.21 11.41 -8.69
N LYS A 83 -3.54 11.14 -9.81
CA LYS A 83 -4.17 10.64 -11.05
C LYS A 83 -3.41 9.45 -11.61
N VAL A 84 -4.09 8.66 -12.44
CA VAL A 84 -3.48 7.55 -13.18
C VAL A 84 -2.26 8.04 -13.95
N GLY A 85 -1.16 7.30 -13.83
CA GLY A 85 0.14 7.62 -14.44
C GLY A 85 1.10 8.40 -13.54
N ASP A 86 0.65 8.94 -12.39
CA ASP A 86 1.55 9.58 -11.44
C ASP A 86 2.55 8.56 -10.84
N ARG A 87 3.79 9.00 -10.61
CA ARG A 87 4.79 8.23 -9.87
C ARG A 87 4.68 8.51 -8.39
N VAL A 88 4.58 7.46 -7.58
CA VAL A 88 4.39 7.56 -6.12
C VAL A 88 5.37 6.61 -5.43
N GLY A 89 5.96 7.09 -4.32
CA GLY A 89 6.71 6.26 -3.39
C GLY A 89 5.84 5.86 -2.20
N THR A 90 6.07 4.66 -1.67
CA THR A 90 5.49 4.18 -0.42
C THR A 90 6.47 4.31 0.73
N SER A 91 5.95 4.29 1.95
CA SER A 91 6.77 4.30 3.17
C SER A 91 6.16 3.36 4.19
N ASP A 92 6.89 3.15 5.29
CA ASP A 92 6.43 2.46 6.48
C ASP A 92 5.07 2.96 6.98
N LEU A 93 4.85 4.28 6.98
CA LEU A 93 3.56 4.89 7.26
C LEU A 93 2.70 4.90 5.98
N ARG A 94 1.59 4.16 6.01
CA ARG A 94 0.65 3.98 4.90
C ARG A 94 -0.55 4.91 4.99
N ASN A 95 -1.02 5.19 6.21
CA ASN A 95 -2.14 6.09 6.44
C ASN A 95 -2.03 6.81 7.79
N SER A 96 -2.69 7.96 7.90
CA SER A 96 -2.91 8.68 9.15
C SER A 96 -4.21 9.47 9.07
N CYS A 97 -4.78 9.88 10.21
CA CYS A 97 -6.07 10.57 10.20
C CYS A 97 -6.02 12.00 9.60
N GLY A 98 -4.85 12.62 9.48
CA GLY A 98 -4.70 13.97 8.89
C GLY A 98 -5.22 15.14 9.74
N HIS A 99 -5.90 14.89 10.87
CA HIS A 99 -6.60 15.93 11.64
C HIS A 99 -6.25 15.99 13.14
N CYS A 100 -5.47 15.04 13.67
CA CYS A 100 -5.07 15.06 15.09
C CYS A 100 -3.86 15.98 15.32
N LYS A 101 -3.56 16.30 16.59
CA LYS A 101 -2.42 17.16 16.97
C LYS A 101 -1.08 16.72 16.34
N TYR A 102 -0.89 15.41 16.18
CA TYR A 102 0.32 14.84 15.61
C TYR A 102 0.36 15.04 14.09
N CYS A 103 -0.74 14.77 13.39
CA CYS A 103 -0.83 14.98 11.94
C CYS A 103 -0.66 16.47 11.57
N LEU A 104 -1.32 17.37 12.31
CA LEU A 104 -1.27 18.81 12.03
C LEU A 104 0.10 19.45 12.34
N THR A 105 1.01 18.73 13.00
CA THR A 105 2.37 19.19 13.33
C THR A 105 3.46 18.43 12.58
N GLY A 106 3.12 17.66 11.53
CA GLY A 106 4.08 16.86 10.75
C GLY A 106 4.69 15.71 11.55
N ARG A 107 3.93 15.16 12.50
CA ARG A 107 4.31 14.06 13.40
C ARG A 107 3.36 12.88 13.24
N GLU A 108 2.79 12.69 12.06
CA GLU A 108 1.76 11.72 11.72
C GLU A 108 2.11 10.26 12.07
N ILE A 109 3.38 9.92 12.20
CA ILE A 109 3.83 8.61 12.72
C ILE A 109 3.33 8.33 14.16
N TRP A 110 2.99 9.38 14.92
CA TRP A 110 2.42 9.28 16.27
C TRP A 110 0.89 9.34 16.27
N CYS A 111 0.24 9.26 15.11
CA CYS A 111 -1.21 9.23 15.02
C CYS A 111 -1.77 7.94 15.62
N TYR A 112 -2.75 8.04 16.52
CA TYR A 112 -3.42 6.88 17.12
C TYR A 112 -4.23 6.04 16.10
N ASN A 113 -4.59 6.65 14.97
CA ASN A 113 -5.29 6.00 13.86
C ASN A 113 -4.36 5.86 12.63
N ARG A 114 -3.04 5.69 12.86
CA ARG A 114 -2.10 5.41 11.78
C ARG A 114 -2.31 4.00 11.24
N ASP A 115 -1.88 3.77 10.01
CA ASP A 115 -1.64 2.45 9.44
C ASP A 115 -0.15 2.38 9.09
N THR A 116 0.54 1.44 9.72
CA THR A 116 1.99 1.27 9.61
C THR A 116 2.28 -0.18 9.27
N PHE A 117 3.34 -0.42 8.50
CA PHE A 117 3.78 -1.75 8.14
C PHE A 117 3.92 -2.67 9.37
N GLY A 118 3.29 -3.84 9.30
CA GLY A 118 3.28 -4.83 10.37
C GLY A 118 2.36 -4.55 11.55
N GLU A 119 1.69 -3.40 11.61
CA GLU A 119 0.64 -3.13 12.60
C GLU A 119 -0.76 -3.44 12.06
N GLN A 120 -0.99 -3.16 10.77
CA GLN A 120 -2.29 -3.28 10.10
C GLN A 120 -2.13 -3.70 8.63
N ASN A 121 -3.24 -4.07 7.98
CA ASN A 121 -3.33 -4.37 6.54
C ASN A 121 -2.22 -5.32 6.01
N PHE A 122 -2.16 -6.52 6.61
CA PHE A 122 -1.13 -7.56 6.39
C PHE A 122 -1.07 -8.18 4.99
N THR A 123 -1.99 -7.80 4.10
CA THR A 123 -2.07 -8.34 2.73
C THR A 123 -1.46 -7.42 1.67
N THR A 124 -0.91 -6.27 2.09
CA THR A 124 -0.27 -5.30 1.20
C THR A 124 1.18 -5.08 1.63
N GLY A 125 2.08 -5.03 0.64
CA GLY A 125 3.51 -4.74 0.75
C GLY A 125 3.89 -3.61 -0.19
#